data_AF-A0A416BZW3-F1
#
_entry.id   AF-A0A416BZW3-F1
#
_cell.length_a   1.000
_cell.length_b   1.000
_cell.length_c   1.000
_cell.angle_alpha   90.00
_cell.angle_beta   90.00
_cell.angle_gamma   90.00
#
_symmetry.space_group_name_H-M   'P 1'
#
loop_
_entity.id
_entity.type
_entity.pdbx_description
1 polymer ?
#
loop_
_entity_poly.entity_id
_entity_poly.type
_entity_poly.pdbx_seq_one_letter_code
_entity_poly.pdbx_strand_id
1 'polypeptide(L)'
;MNSVQKEMIKLYEKQLRLPTFNNYEKVIRQLSADDGYAQFLIELMKQELAERSAAGQKRRIKAAKFPTLKTLDAFDMTRLENVSESTIQQLASCDFIKQRQNIVMIGNPGSGKTHLSIALGMNACEAGYRVKF
;
A
#
# COMPACT_ATOMS: atom_id res chain seq x y z
N MET A 1 31.66 -2.26 15.42
CA MET A 1 31.44 -1.51 14.17
C MET A 1 32.03 -0.11 14.34
N ASN A 2 32.91 0.33 13.45
CA ASN A 2 33.62 1.61 13.61
C ASN A 2 32.65 2.78 13.40
N SER A 3 32.78 3.87 14.17
CA SER A 3 31.90 5.06 14.08
C SER A 3 31.84 5.63 12.66
N VAL A 4 32.98 5.62 11.96
CA VAL A 4 33.11 6.07 10.56
C VAL A 4 32.24 5.28 9.59
N GLN A 5 32.14 3.95 9.75
CA GLN A 5 31.33 3.12 8.85
C GLN A 5 29.84 3.44 8.97
N LYS A 6 29.36 3.69 10.21
CA LYS A 6 27.97 4.10 10.45
C LYS A 6 27.64 5.44 9.80
N GLU A 7 28.57 6.39 9.87
CA GLU A 7 28.39 7.69 9.23
C GLU A 7 28.38 7.60 7.71
N MET A 8 29.26 6.78 7.11
CA MET A 8 29.25 6.54 5.67
C MET A 8 27.94 5.91 5.20
N ILE A 9 27.43 4.90 5.91
CA ILE A 9 26.13 4.29 5.59
C ILE A 9 25.02 5.36 5.63
N LYS A 10 24.99 6.19 6.68
CA LYS A 10 24.01 7.27 6.84
C LYS A 10 24.11 8.36 5.76
N LEU A 11 25.32 8.63 5.28
CA LEU A 11 25.52 9.56 4.17
C LEU A 11 24.96 8.97 2.86
N TYR A 12 25.34 7.72 2.54
CA TYR A 12 24.95 7.07 1.30
C TYR A 12 23.46 6.73 1.25
N GLU A 13 22.84 6.30 2.35
CA GLU A 13 21.40 6.04 2.39
C GLU A 13 20.59 7.31 2.06
N LYS A 14 21.06 8.48 2.53
CA LYS A 14 20.41 9.76 2.27
C LYS A 14 20.53 10.17 0.80
N GLN A 15 21.70 9.97 0.20
CA GLN A 15 21.95 10.28 -1.22
C GLN A 15 21.18 9.33 -2.15
N LEU A 16 21.14 8.04 -1.82
CA LEU A 16 20.42 7.01 -2.58
C LEU A 16 18.91 6.97 -2.30
N ARG A 17 18.45 7.71 -1.29
CA ARG A 17 17.04 7.72 -0.82
C ARG A 17 16.58 6.33 -0.38
N LEU A 18 17.36 5.71 0.50
CA LEU A 18 17.12 4.40 1.11
C LEU A 18 16.84 4.55 2.61
N PRO A 19 15.73 5.20 3.02
CA PRO A 19 15.48 5.57 4.41
C PRO A 19 15.44 4.37 5.38
N THR A 20 15.18 3.15 4.90
CA THR A 20 15.11 1.96 5.75
C THR A 20 16.48 1.33 6.00
N PHE A 21 17.50 1.69 5.23
CA PHE A 21 18.84 1.11 5.37
C PHE A 21 19.51 1.46 6.70
N ASN A 22 19.08 2.53 7.39
CA ASN A 22 19.57 2.87 8.73
C ASN A 22 19.28 1.79 9.78
N ASN A 23 18.31 0.90 9.51
CA ASN A 23 17.90 -0.19 10.38
C ASN A 23 18.64 -1.50 10.08
N TYR A 24 19.74 -1.47 9.29
CA TYR A 24 20.49 -2.67 8.93
C TYR A 24 20.92 -3.53 10.13
N GLU A 25 21.16 -2.91 11.31
CA GLU A 25 21.50 -3.65 12.54
C GLU A 25 20.37 -4.59 12.99
N LYS A 26 19.10 -4.21 12.75
CA LYS A 26 17.96 -5.09 13.04
C LYS A 26 17.95 -6.29 12.11
N VAL A 27 18.29 -6.09 10.83
CA VAL A 27 18.42 -7.18 9.85
C VAL A 27 19.53 -8.14 10.29
N ILE A 28 20.69 -7.62 10.67
CA ILE A 28 21.81 -8.45 11.16
C ILE A 28 21.38 -9.32 12.35
N ARG A 29 20.59 -8.77 13.30
CA ARG A 29 20.10 -9.52 14.47
C ARG A 29 19.10 -10.62 14.13
N GLN A 30 18.45 -10.54 12.96
CA GLN A 30 17.44 -11.50 12.51
C GLN A 30 18.03 -12.62 11.64
N LEU A 31 19.28 -12.48 11.19
CA LEU A 31 19.97 -13.48 10.39
C LEU A 31 20.56 -14.57 11.27
N SER A 32 20.59 -15.79 10.73
CA SER A 32 21.22 -16.96 11.32
C SER A 32 22.73 -16.97 11.04
N ALA A 33 23.47 -17.81 11.76
CA ALA A 33 24.91 -17.96 11.54
C ALA A 33 25.28 -18.48 10.13
N ASP A 34 24.36 -19.22 9.51
CA ASP A 34 24.52 -19.78 8.16
C ASP A 34 24.15 -18.79 7.04
N ASP A 35 23.53 -17.64 7.39
CA ASP A 35 23.11 -16.66 6.39
C ASP A 35 24.30 -15.82 5.92
N GLY A 36 24.64 -15.96 4.64
CA GLY A 36 25.71 -15.20 4.01
C GLY A 36 25.37 -13.73 3.72
N TYR A 37 26.35 -12.96 3.24
CA TYR A 37 26.18 -11.54 2.88
C TYR A 37 25.10 -11.29 1.82
N ALA A 38 24.88 -12.24 0.92
CA ALA A 38 23.81 -12.15 -0.08
C ALA A 38 22.42 -12.14 0.58
N GLN A 39 22.21 -13.01 1.57
CA GLN A 39 20.95 -13.09 2.30
C GLN A 39 20.70 -11.82 3.12
N PHE A 40 21.74 -11.28 3.76
CA PHE A 40 21.67 -9.96 4.40
C PHE A 40 21.20 -8.86 3.44
N LEU A 41 21.80 -8.77 2.26
CA LEU A 41 21.44 -7.75 1.28
C LEU A 41 19.99 -7.93 0.79
N ILE A 42 19.56 -9.18 0.55
CA ILE A 42 18.19 -9.50 0.16
C ILE A 42 17.20 -9.02 1.21
N GLU A 43 17.41 -9.35 2.49
CA GLU A 43 16.49 -8.96 3.56
C GLU A 43 16.45 -7.44 3.77
N LEU A 44 17.59 -6.77 3.66
CA LEU A 44 17.65 -5.30 3.74
C LEU A 44 16.88 -4.64 2.58
N MET A 45 17.04 -5.14 1.36
CA MET A 45 16.31 -4.65 0.19
C MET A 45 14.81 -4.93 0.28
N LYS A 46 14.40 -6.10 0.79
CA LYS A 46 12.99 -6.44 1.03
C LYS A 46 12.33 -5.44 2.00
N GLN A 47 13.01 -5.10 3.10
CA GLN A 47 12.49 -4.12 4.07
C GLN A 47 12.32 -2.73 3.44
N GLU A 48 13.30 -2.25 2.67
CA GLU A 48 13.20 -0.97 1.96
C GLU A 48 12.04 -0.98 0.94
N LEU A 49 11.86 -2.05 0.17
CA LEU A 49 10.76 -2.18 -0.78
C LEU A 49 9.39 -2.13 -0.09
N ALA A 50 9.24 -2.84 1.02
CA ALA A 50 8.00 -2.85 1.81
C ALA A 50 7.66 -1.47 2.37
N GLU A 51 8.63 -0.80 3.01
CA GLU A 51 8.43 0.53 3.59
C GLU A 51 8.11 1.57 2.50
N ARG A 52 8.80 1.50 1.35
CA ARG A 52 8.52 2.38 0.20
C ARG A 52 7.11 2.18 -0.35
N SER A 53 6.65 0.94 -0.44
CA SER A 53 5.29 0.62 -0.86
C SER A 53 4.26 1.23 0.10
N ALA A 54 4.43 0.99 1.41
CA ALA A 54 3.54 1.50 2.46
C ALA A 54 3.52 3.04 2.52
N ALA A 55 4.69 3.68 2.47
CA ALA A 55 4.80 5.14 2.44
C ALA A 55 4.14 5.73 1.18
N GLY A 56 4.31 5.07 0.03
CA GLY A 56 3.65 5.41 -1.22
C GLY A 56 2.13 5.35 -1.13
N GLN A 57 1.59 4.26 -0.58
CA GLN A 57 0.17 4.05 -0.34
C GLN A 57 -0.40 5.12 0.60
N LYS A 58 0.23 5.33 1.76
CA LYS A 58 -0.18 6.36 2.74
C LYS A 58 -0.22 7.76 2.13
N ARG A 59 0.77 8.11 1.30
CA ARG A 59 0.80 9.39 0.59
C ARG A 59 -0.37 9.52 -0.39
N ARG A 60 -0.70 8.47 -1.15
CA ARG A 60 -1.82 8.48 -2.11
C ARG A 60 -3.17 8.58 -1.40
N ILE A 61 -3.37 7.82 -0.32
CA ILE A 61 -4.57 7.91 0.52
C ILE A 61 -4.74 9.33 1.07
N LYS A 62 -3.66 9.92 1.63
CA LYS A 62 -3.69 11.30 2.14
C LYS A 62 -4.02 12.32 1.04
N ALA A 63 -3.48 12.14 -0.16
CA ALA A 63 -3.72 13.03 -1.29
C ALA A 63 -5.15 12.93 -1.84
N ALA A 64 -5.81 11.78 -1.69
CA ALA A 64 -7.17 11.55 -2.15
C ALA A 64 -8.23 12.30 -1.35
N LYS A 65 -7.91 12.71 -0.11
CA LYS A 65 -8.79 13.51 0.77
C LYS A 65 -10.16 12.88 1.03
N PHE A 66 -10.21 11.55 1.19
CA PHE A 66 -11.43 10.87 1.58
C PHE A 66 -12.02 11.46 2.87
N PRO A 67 -13.35 11.63 2.97
CA PRO A 67 -14.00 12.19 4.17
C PRO A 67 -13.89 11.25 5.37
N THR A 68 -13.86 9.94 5.13
CA THR A 68 -13.60 8.90 6.13
C THR A 68 -12.79 7.78 5.49
N LEU A 69 -12.09 6.97 6.29
CA LEU A 69 -11.44 5.76 5.81
C LEU A 69 -12.43 4.60 5.90
N LYS A 70 -12.69 3.96 4.76
CA LYS A 70 -13.56 2.79 4.64
C LYS A 70 -12.85 1.74 3.80
N THR A 71 -12.82 0.51 4.28
CA THR A 71 -12.26 -0.64 3.57
C THR A 71 -13.39 -1.51 3.04
N LEU A 72 -13.06 -2.37 2.08
CA LEU A 72 -14.03 -3.31 1.53
C LEU A 72 -14.40 -4.38 2.56
N ASP A 73 -13.46 -4.82 3.40
CA ASP A 73 -13.70 -5.80 4.47
C ASP A 73 -14.74 -5.33 5.51
N ALA A 74 -14.84 -4.01 5.69
CA ALA A 74 -15.83 -3.40 6.59
C ALA A 74 -17.18 -3.13 5.90
N PHE A 75 -17.32 -3.44 4.61
CA PHE A 75 -18.55 -3.23 3.86
C PHE A 75 -19.49 -4.44 4.00
N ASP A 76 -20.73 -4.17 4.40
CA ASP A 76 -21.78 -5.19 4.45
C ASP A 76 -22.31 -5.46 3.03
N MET A 77 -21.83 -6.55 2.43
CA MET A 77 -22.20 -6.99 1.07
C MET A 77 -23.69 -7.33 0.95
N THR A 78 -24.39 -7.65 2.04
CA THR A 78 -25.83 -7.96 2.01
C THR A 78 -26.68 -6.76 1.59
N ARG A 79 -26.12 -5.54 1.65
CA ARG A 79 -26.76 -4.31 1.18
C ARG A 79 -26.89 -4.22 -0.34
N LEU A 80 -26.20 -5.09 -1.08
CA LEU A 80 -26.20 -5.11 -2.53
C LEU A 80 -27.17 -6.19 -3.05
N GLU A 81 -28.42 -5.79 -3.30
CA GLU A 81 -29.46 -6.73 -3.76
C GLU A 81 -29.19 -7.29 -5.17
N ASN A 82 -28.63 -6.48 -6.06
CA ASN A 82 -28.49 -6.79 -7.49
C ASN A 82 -27.04 -6.85 -7.97
N VAL A 83 -26.06 -6.85 -7.05
CA VAL A 83 -24.64 -6.89 -7.39
C VAL A 83 -23.99 -8.04 -6.65
N SER A 84 -23.42 -8.98 -7.41
CA SER A 84 -22.73 -10.12 -6.83
C SER A 84 -21.44 -9.70 -6.14
N GLU A 85 -21.04 -10.42 -5.10
CA GLU A 85 -19.75 -10.22 -4.44
C GLU A 85 -18.58 -10.37 -5.43
N SER A 86 -18.68 -11.31 -6.38
CA SER A 86 -17.65 -11.50 -7.41
C SER A 86 -17.41 -10.24 -8.25
N THR A 87 -18.49 -9.51 -8.58
CA THR A 87 -18.40 -8.23 -9.30
C THR A 87 -17.66 -7.20 -8.46
N ILE A 88 -17.96 -7.13 -7.15
CA ILE A 88 -17.30 -6.19 -6.25
C ILE A 88 -15.81 -6.52 -6.11
N GLN A 89 -15.44 -7.80 -6.00
CA GLN A 89 -14.04 -8.22 -5.96
C GLN A 89 -13.31 -7.91 -7.27
N GLN A 90 -13.98 -8.07 -8.42
CA GLN A 90 -13.42 -7.65 -9.70
C GLN A 90 -13.18 -6.13 -9.74
N LEU A 91 -14.10 -5.31 -9.22
CA LEU A 91 -13.89 -3.87 -9.11
C LEU A 91 -12.74 -3.54 -8.14
N ALA A 92 -12.62 -4.27 -7.04
CA ALA A 92 -11.57 -4.12 -6.03
C ALA A 92 -10.16 -4.33 -6.61
N SER A 93 -10.01 -5.21 -7.61
CA SER A 93 -8.76 -5.42 -8.35
C SER A 93 -8.27 -4.20 -9.14
N CYS A 94 -9.13 -3.18 -9.28
CA CYS A 94 -8.89 -1.98 -10.09
C CYS A 94 -8.73 -2.25 -11.60
N ASP A 95 -9.14 -3.42 -12.09
CA ASP A 95 -9.06 -3.75 -13.52
C ASP A 95 -9.88 -2.81 -14.41
N PHE A 96 -10.99 -2.26 -13.88
CA PHE A 96 -11.76 -1.22 -14.58
C PHE A 96 -10.91 0.01 -14.92
N ILE A 97 -9.92 0.37 -14.09
CA ILE A 97 -9.01 1.49 -14.36
C ILE A 97 -8.09 1.15 -15.53
N LYS A 98 -7.52 -0.06 -15.54
CA LYS A 98 -6.66 -0.54 -16.64
C LYS A 98 -7.42 -0.58 -17.97
N GLN A 99 -8.67 -1.03 -17.92
CA GLN A 99 -9.57 -1.11 -19.07
C GLN A 99 -10.21 0.23 -19.44
N ARG A 100 -9.92 1.31 -18.70
CA ARG A 100 -10.50 2.66 -18.92
C ARG A 100 -12.04 2.67 -18.88
N GLN A 101 -12.62 1.87 -17.99
CA GLN A 101 -14.06 1.78 -17.77
C GLN A 101 -14.49 2.67 -16.61
N ASN A 102 -15.72 3.18 -16.69
CA ASN A 102 -16.32 3.99 -15.64
C ASN A 102 -17.25 3.14 -14.77
N ILE A 103 -17.23 3.39 -13.46
CA ILE A 103 -18.19 2.82 -12.52
C ILE A 103 -19.22 3.90 -12.17
N VAL A 104 -20.50 3.59 -12.33
CA VAL A 104 -21.60 4.47 -11.91
C VAL A 104 -22.41 3.75 -10.84
N MET A 105 -22.56 4.36 -9.66
CA MET A 105 -23.30 3.79 -8.54
C MET A 105 -24.66 4.47 -8.41
N ILE A 106 -25.75 3.72 -8.61
CA ILE A 106 -27.13 4.21 -8.59
C ILE A 106 -27.91 3.46 -7.50
N GLY A 107 -28.74 4.18 -6.75
CA GLY A 107 -29.62 3.59 -5.73
C GLY A 107 -30.03 4.57 -4.64
N ASN A 108 -30.93 4.14 -3.77
CA ASN A 108 -31.50 4.97 -2.69
C ASN A 108 -30.44 5.48 -1.69
N PRO A 109 -30.66 6.63 -1.03
CA PRO A 109 -29.82 7.08 0.07
C PRO A 109 -29.61 5.97 1.12
N GLY A 110 -28.42 5.89 1.71
CA GLY A 110 -28.11 4.87 2.73
C GLY A 110 -27.72 3.48 2.19
N SER A 111 -27.81 3.23 0.88
CA SER A 111 -27.48 1.92 0.26
C SER A 111 -25.98 1.56 0.21
N GLY A 112 -25.12 2.32 0.90
CA GLY A 112 -23.67 2.01 0.98
C GLY A 112 -22.79 2.52 -0.18
N LYS A 113 -23.34 3.23 -1.17
CA LYS A 113 -22.57 3.78 -2.33
C LYS A 113 -21.33 4.57 -1.91
N THR A 114 -21.48 5.50 -0.96
CA THR A 114 -20.34 6.30 -0.47
C THR A 114 -19.26 5.42 0.15
N HIS A 115 -19.64 4.43 0.97
CA HIS A 115 -18.68 3.47 1.54
C HIS A 115 -17.96 2.71 0.44
N LEU A 116 -18.71 2.12 -0.50
CA LEU A 116 -18.14 1.34 -1.59
C LEU A 116 -17.20 2.18 -2.46
N SER A 117 -17.57 3.41 -2.79
CA SER A 117 -16.71 4.33 -3.58
C SER A 117 -15.41 4.68 -2.86
N ILE A 118 -15.45 4.90 -1.54
CA ILE A 118 -14.24 5.14 -0.73
C ILE A 118 -13.40 3.86 -0.68
N ALA A 119 -14.00 2.70 -0.43
CA ALA A 119 -13.30 1.42 -0.36
C ALA A 119 -12.59 1.07 -1.68
N LEU A 120 -13.27 1.23 -2.82
CA LEU A 120 -12.64 1.05 -4.13
C LEU A 120 -11.54 2.09 -4.38
N GLY A 121 -11.72 3.33 -3.92
CA GLY A 121 -10.68 4.36 -3.96
C GLY A 121 -9.45 4.02 -3.11
N MET A 122 -9.65 3.40 -1.94
CA MET A 122 -8.57 2.91 -1.09
C MET A 122 -7.78 1.79 -1.77
N ASN A 123 -8.47 0.82 -2.38
CA ASN A 123 -7.85 -0.26 -3.16
C ASN A 123 -7.07 0.30 -4.36
N ALA A 124 -7.61 1.33 -5.03
CA ALA A 124 -6.90 2.01 -6.11
C ALA A 124 -5.62 2.71 -5.60
N CYS A 125 -5.65 3.32 -4.42
CA CYS A 125 -4.44 3.89 -3.80
C CYS A 125 -3.41 2.81 -3.44
N GLU A 126 -3.85 1.64 -3.01
CA GLU A 126 -2.99 0.48 -2.75
C GLU A 126 -2.34 -0.02 -4.04
N ALA A 127 -3.13 -0.18 -5.11
CA ALA A 127 -2.68 -0.59 -6.43
C ALA A 127 -1.80 0.46 -7.17
N GLY A 128 -1.49 1.60 -6.54
CA GLY A 128 -0.56 2.59 -7.08
C GLY A 128 -1.22 3.80 -7.75
N TYR A 129 -2.54 3.83 -7.89
CA TYR A 129 -3.27 4.88 -8.59
C TYR A 129 -3.45 6.14 -7.73
N ARG A 130 -3.46 7.30 -8.39
CA ARG A 130 -3.84 8.57 -7.77
C ARG A 130 -5.35 8.68 -7.78
N VAL A 131 -5.95 8.92 -6.62
CA VAL A 131 -7.39 9.11 -6.47
C VAL A 131 -7.67 10.55 -6.03
N LYS A 132 -8.83 11.07 -6.40
CA LYS A 132 -9.41 12.31 -5.89
C LYS A 132 -10.86 12.02 -5.53
N PHE A 133 -11.27 12.42 -4.33
CA PHE A 133 -12.62 12.27 -3.81
C PHE A 133 -13.24 13.65 -3.55
#